data_AF-A0A3D0LAK0-F1
#
_entry.id   AF-A0A3D0LAK0-F1
#
_cell.length_a   1.000
_cell.length_b   1.000
_cell.length_c   1.000
_cell.angle_alpha   90.00
_cell.angle_beta   90.00
_cell.angle_gamma   90.00
#
_symmetry.space_group_name_H-M   'P 1'
#
loop_
_entity.id
_entity.type
_entity.pdbx_description
1 polymer ?
#
loop_
_entity_poly.entity_id
_entity_poly.type
_entity_poly.pdbx_seq_one_letter_code
_entity_poly.pdbx_strand_id
1 'polypeptide(L)'
;MKISTFVKAAFTALALGTAFTSCATSDFLSLAGSVAADAGYEPAAKALNSMSKAAEEITPENEYYIGRSVTANILTNYKVYENYRLEQYLNKICQVLVVNSEDPELYNGYHVKILDSSEVNAFSTSAGHILITRGLIDCTSSEDELAAVIAHEIGHIQLKHSLKSIKTSRYTQAIKDTVGAALATNLDNAVGEVVSDMVNNGYSQQQEFDADSFAIQLMADSGYDPQAIIGMLQNMKSRSSSNTGKGLFKTHPSPDKRITNANKTLPMLLVDDTKSYRIKRYNTATK
;
A
#
# COMPACT_ATOMS: atom_id res chain seq x y z
N MET A 1 4.32 16.16 48.97
CA MET A 1 5.15 15.18 48.22
C MET A 1 4.30 13.96 47.85
N LYS A 2 3.48 14.02 46.79
CA LYS A 2 2.66 12.88 46.28
C LYS A 2 2.38 12.97 44.76
N ILE A 3 3.36 13.45 43.99
CA ILE A 3 3.26 13.52 42.51
C ILE A 3 3.94 12.30 41.85
N SER A 4 4.75 11.53 42.59
CA SER A 4 5.61 10.50 41.99
C SER A 4 4.92 9.18 41.66
N THR A 5 3.81 8.81 42.31
CA THR A 5 3.20 7.48 42.10
C THR A 5 2.28 7.46 40.87
N PHE A 6 1.52 8.53 40.64
CA PHE A 6 0.57 8.61 39.52
C PHE A 6 1.29 8.85 38.18
N VAL A 7 2.30 9.72 38.16
CA VAL A 7 3.16 9.93 36.99
C VAL A 7 3.94 8.65 36.67
N LYS A 8 4.45 7.93 37.69
CA LYS A 8 5.05 6.62 37.48
C LYS A 8 4.03 5.62 36.94
N ALA A 9 2.81 5.57 37.46
CA ALA A 9 1.76 4.67 36.96
C ALA A 9 1.39 4.96 35.49
N ALA A 10 1.28 6.23 35.10
CA ALA A 10 1.02 6.63 33.72
C ALA A 10 2.19 6.29 32.76
N PHE A 11 3.45 6.49 33.19
CA PHE A 11 4.63 6.06 32.42
C PHE A 11 4.79 4.53 32.37
N THR A 12 4.40 3.83 33.44
CA THR A 12 4.44 2.36 33.51
C THR A 12 3.34 1.76 32.64
N ALA A 13 2.18 2.40 32.57
CA ALA A 13 1.09 2.09 31.65
C ALA A 13 1.52 2.26 30.18
N LEU A 14 2.26 3.33 29.86
CA LEU A 14 2.83 3.56 28.53
C LEU A 14 3.87 2.49 28.15
N ALA A 15 4.66 2.01 29.13
CA ALA A 15 5.66 0.97 28.93
C ALA A 15 5.06 -0.44 28.81
N LEU A 16 3.98 -0.75 29.54
CA LEU A 16 3.31 -2.07 29.50
C LEU A 16 2.46 -2.31 28.25
N GLY A 17 2.06 -1.26 27.52
CA GLY A 17 1.32 -1.39 26.26
C GLY A 17 2.09 -2.13 25.15
N THR A 18 3.39 -2.37 25.32
CA THR A 18 4.22 -3.08 24.34
C THR A 18 4.01 -4.60 24.30
N ALA A 19 3.22 -5.17 25.22
CA ALA A 19 2.98 -6.61 25.34
C ALA A 19 1.57 -7.07 24.91
N PHE A 20 0.71 -6.15 24.45
CA PHE A 20 -0.69 -6.44 24.15
C PHE A 20 -1.00 -6.32 22.65
N THR A 21 -2.01 -7.07 22.18
CA THR A 21 -2.60 -6.88 20.85
C THR A 21 -3.15 -5.46 20.70
N SER A 22 -3.23 -4.92 19.48
CA SER A 22 -3.65 -3.53 19.23
C SER A 22 -4.96 -3.15 19.93
N CYS A 23 -5.93 -4.06 19.96
CA CYS A 23 -7.22 -3.84 20.61
C CYS A 23 -7.09 -3.73 22.15
N ALA A 24 -6.33 -4.62 22.79
CA ALA A 24 -6.07 -4.55 24.22
C ALA A 24 -5.25 -3.30 24.61
N THR A 25 -4.39 -2.81 23.71
CA THR A 25 -3.69 -1.53 23.92
C THR A 25 -4.62 -0.32 23.82
N SER A 26 -5.55 -0.27 22.85
CA SER A 26 -6.46 0.86 22.69
C SER A 26 -7.41 0.97 23.87
N ASP A 27 -7.94 -0.16 24.35
CA ASP A 27 -8.88 -0.21 25.48
C ASP A 27 -8.21 0.22 26.79
N PHE A 28 -7.00 -0.28 27.04
CA PHE A 28 -6.24 0.10 28.22
C PHE A 28 -5.88 1.59 28.22
N LEU A 29 -5.44 2.13 27.08
CA LEU A 29 -5.15 3.55 26.94
C LEU A 29 -6.41 4.42 27.11
N SER A 30 -7.56 3.95 26.61
CA SER A 30 -8.86 4.62 26.78
C SER A 30 -9.25 4.70 28.26
N LEU A 31 -9.17 3.56 28.97
CA LEU A 31 -9.44 3.50 30.41
C LEU A 31 -8.47 4.36 31.22
N ALA A 32 -7.18 4.35 30.89
CA ALA A 32 -6.20 5.21 31.53
C ALA A 32 -6.52 6.70 31.29
N GLY A 33 -6.98 7.04 30.09
CA GLY A 33 -7.46 8.37 29.73
C GLY A 33 -8.65 8.83 30.55
N SER A 34 -9.67 7.97 30.73
CA SER A 34 -10.84 8.29 31.56
C SER A 34 -10.48 8.47 33.04
N VAL A 35 -9.60 7.61 33.58
CA VAL A 35 -9.12 7.74 34.97
C VAL A 35 -8.33 9.03 35.16
N ALA A 36 -7.49 9.43 34.19
CA ALA A 36 -6.75 10.69 34.26
C ALA A 36 -7.69 11.91 34.21
N ALA A 37 -8.76 11.85 33.42
CA ALA A 37 -9.78 12.90 33.34
C ALA A 37 -10.52 13.03 34.69
N ASP A 38 -11.01 11.93 35.25
CA ASP A 38 -11.70 11.90 36.54
C ASP A 38 -10.82 12.42 37.69
N ALA A 39 -9.50 12.22 37.60
CA ALA A 39 -8.51 12.72 38.54
C ALA A 39 -8.09 14.19 38.30
N GLY A 40 -8.66 14.87 37.30
CA GLY A 40 -8.38 16.27 36.97
C GLY A 40 -7.07 16.52 36.21
N TYR A 41 -6.45 15.48 35.65
CA TYR A 41 -5.22 15.57 34.86
C TYR A 41 -5.52 15.70 33.36
N GLU A 42 -6.20 16.77 32.97
CA GLU A 42 -6.68 17.02 31.59
C GLU A 42 -5.62 16.84 30.48
N PRO A 43 -4.38 17.37 30.60
CA PRO A 43 -3.37 17.16 29.56
C PRO A 43 -2.98 15.70 29.38
N ALA A 44 -2.91 14.94 30.48
CA ALA A 44 -2.59 13.51 30.44
C ALA A 44 -3.77 12.70 29.87
N ALA A 45 -5.00 13.04 30.24
CA ALA A 45 -6.21 12.44 29.69
C ALA A 45 -6.30 12.61 28.17
N LYS A 46 -6.07 13.83 27.68
CA LYS A 46 -6.05 14.13 26.24
C LYS A 46 -4.98 13.32 25.51
N ALA A 47 -3.76 13.27 26.04
CA ALA A 47 -2.66 12.51 25.46
C ALA A 47 -2.99 11.01 25.36
N LEU A 48 -3.48 10.41 26.45
CA LEU A 48 -3.85 8.99 26.50
C LEU A 48 -5.01 8.67 25.54
N ASN A 49 -6.00 9.54 25.44
CA ASN A 49 -7.13 9.37 24.52
C ASN A 49 -6.70 9.49 23.04
N SER A 50 -5.82 10.44 22.69
CA SER A 50 -5.28 10.53 21.33
C SER A 50 -4.46 9.28 20.97
N MET A 51 -3.67 8.76 21.91
CA MET A 51 -2.92 7.52 21.72
C MET A 51 -3.82 6.28 21.59
N SER A 52 -4.90 6.20 22.39
CA SER A 52 -5.90 5.14 22.29
C SER A 52 -6.53 5.10 20.89
N LYS A 53 -6.96 6.26 20.36
CA LYS A 53 -7.51 6.36 19.00
C LYS A 53 -6.49 6.00 17.92
N ALA A 54 -5.21 6.35 18.12
CA ALA A 54 -4.15 5.96 17.19
C ALA A 54 -3.85 4.45 17.21
N ALA A 55 -4.06 3.80 18.36
CA ALA A 55 -3.87 2.37 18.56
C ALA A 55 -5.05 1.51 18.06
N GLU A 56 -6.21 2.13 17.86
CA GLU A 56 -7.42 1.46 17.36
C GLU A 56 -7.13 0.68 16.06
N GLU A 57 -7.62 -0.56 16.04
CA GLU A 57 -7.43 -1.47 14.93
C GLU A 57 -8.26 -1.05 13.71
N ILE A 58 -7.67 -1.18 12.52
CA ILE A 58 -8.40 -0.95 11.27
C ILE A 58 -9.08 -2.27 10.91
N THR A 59 -10.40 -2.33 11.11
CA THR A 59 -11.21 -3.50 10.74
C THR A 59 -11.21 -3.73 9.23
N PRO A 60 -11.51 -4.94 8.73
CA PRO A 60 -11.64 -5.20 7.29
C PRO A 60 -12.66 -4.29 6.57
N GLU A 61 -13.74 -3.93 7.26
CA GLU A 61 -14.74 -2.99 6.74
C GLU A 61 -14.17 -1.58 6.61
N ASN A 62 -13.48 -1.08 7.64
CA ASN A 62 -12.80 0.22 7.58
C ASN A 62 -11.70 0.23 6.51
N GLU A 63 -10.95 -0.87 6.37
CA GLU A 63 -9.94 -1.05 5.33
C GLU A 63 -10.55 -0.88 3.93
N TYR A 64 -11.73 -1.46 3.69
CA TYR A 64 -12.46 -1.33 2.43
C TYR A 64 -12.89 0.12 2.16
N TYR A 65 -13.47 0.81 3.14
CA TYR A 65 -13.89 2.20 2.97
C TYR A 65 -12.72 3.17 2.78
N ILE A 66 -11.61 2.95 3.49
CA ILE A 66 -10.35 3.68 3.28
C ILE A 66 -9.87 3.46 1.84
N GLY A 67 -9.84 2.20 1.37
CA GLY A 67 -9.40 1.91 0.02
C GLY A 67 -10.28 2.58 -1.04
N ARG A 68 -11.60 2.61 -0.83
CA ARG A 68 -12.55 3.31 -1.71
C ARG A 68 -12.33 4.83 -1.73
N SER A 69 -12.03 5.45 -0.59
CA SER A 69 -11.76 6.89 -0.55
C SER A 69 -10.45 7.23 -1.28
N VAL A 70 -9.44 6.37 -1.18
CA VAL A 70 -8.20 6.48 -1.98
C VAL A 70 -8.51 6.37 -3.46
N THR A 71 -9.28 5.35 -3.88
CA THR A 71 -9.68 5.19 -5.28
C THR A 71 -10.42 6.43 -5.78
N ALA A 72 -11.38 6.95 -5.01
CA ALA A 72 -12.11 8.17 -5.36
C ALA A 72 -11.19 9.38 -5.52
N ASN A 73 -10.19 9.54 -4.63
CA ASN A 73 -9.21 10.60 -4.72
C ASN A 73 -8.36 10.50 -6.00
N ILE A 74 -7.88 9.31 -6.36
CA ILE A 74 -7.14 9.07 -7.61
C ILE A 74 -8.01 9.45 -8.82
N LEU A 75 -9.28 9.03 -8.82
CA LEU A 75 -10.23 9.31 -9.90
C LEU A 75 -10.61 10.81 -10.03
N THR A 76 -10.24 11.66 -9.07
CA THR A 76 -10.37 13.12 -9.27
C THR A 76 -9.34 13.68 -10.26
N ASN A 77 -8.18 13.03 -10.37
CA ASN A 77 -7.06 13.45 -11.22
C ASN A 77 -6.91 12.58 -12.49
N TYR A 78 -7.44 11.36 -12.48
CA TYR A 78 -7.35 10.41 -13.58
C TYR A 78 -8.74 10.00 -14.08
N LYS A 79 -8.96 10.12 -15.39
CA LYS A 79 -10.17 9.58 -16.03
C LYS A 79 -10.02 8.07 -16.21
N VAL A 80 -11.13 7.34 -16.16
CA VAL A 80 -11.16 5.92 -16.52
C VAL A 80 -11.07 5.79 -18.04
N TYR A 81 -10.25 4.85 -18.51
CA TYR A 81 -10.18 4.48 -19.92
C TYR A 81 -11.11 3.30 -20.19
N GLU A 82 -12.18 3.55 -20.93
CA GLU A 82 -13.18 2.54 -21.25
C GLU A 82 -12.70 1.61 -22.38
N ASN A 83 -12.06 0.51 -22.00
CA ASN A 83 -11.72 -0.58 -22.92
C ASN A 83 -12.01 -1.93 -22.25
N TYR A 84 -13.23 -2.42 -22.45
CA TYR A 84 -13.71 -3.64 -21.81
C TYR A 84 -12.85 -4.87 -22.11
N ARG A 85 -12.36 -5.00 -23.35
CA ARG A 85 -11.55 -6.17 -23.74
C ARG A 85 -10.19 -6.18 -23.04
N LEU A 86 -9.51 -5.03 -23.02
CA LEU A 86 -8.23 -4.91 -22.34
C LEU A 86 -8.41 -5.04 -20.82
N GLU A 87 -9.46 -4.44 -20.26
CA GLU A 87 -9.78 -4.56 -18.84
C GLU A 87 -10.06 -6.01 -18.43
N GLN A 88 -10.85 -6.76 -19.20
CA GLN A 88 -11.07 -8.19 -18.97
C GLN A 88 -9.77 -9.00 -19.00
N TYR A 89 -8.90 -8.69 -19.95
CA TYR A 89 -7.60 -9.36 -20.06
C TYR A 89 -6.72 -9.10 -18.84
N LEU A 90 -6.61 -7.85 -18.37
CA LEU A 90 -5.85 -7.52 -17.17
C LEU A 90 -6.46 -8.14 -15.91
N ASN A 91 -7.79 -8.13 -15.79
CA ASN A 91 -8.46 -8.81 -14.68
C ASN A 91 -8.20 -10.30 -14.72
N LYS A 92 -8.12 -10.94 -15.89
CA LYS A 92 -7.77 -12.35 -15.99
C LYS A 92 -6.37 -12.66 -15.45
N ILE A 93 -5.38 -11.81 -15.76
CA ILE A 93 -4.03 -11.91 -15.18
C ILE A 93 -4.10 -11.75 -13.66
N CYS A 94 -4.81 -10.72 -13.19
CA CYS A 94 -4.98 -10.45 -11.77
C CYS A 94 -5.61 -11.64 -11.03
N GLN A 95 -6.68 -12.25 -11.56
CA GLN A 95 -7.32 -13.40 -10.94
C GLN A 95 -6.41 -14.64 -10.89
N VAL A 96 -5.58 -14.86 -11.92
CA VAL A 96 -4.57 -15.95 -11.91
C VAL A 96 -3.53 -15.71 -10.80
N LEU A 97 -3.11 -14.47 -10.59
CA LEU A 97 -2.17 -14.13 -9.52
C LEU A 97 -2.85 -14.27 -8.14
N VAL A 98 -4.01 -13.67 -7.95
CA VAL A 98 -4.73 -13.62 -6.66
C VAL A 98 -5.07 -15.01 -6.15
N VAL A 99 -5.51 -15.95 -7.00
CA VAL A 99 -5.85 -17.31 -6.54
C VAL A 99 -4.62 -18.10 -6.03
N ASN A 100 -3.41 -17.68 -6.41
CA ASN A 100 -2.14 -18.26 -5.93
C ASN A 100 -1.47 -17.41 -4.84
N SER A 101 -2.16 -16.38 -4.32
CA SER A 101 -1.66 -15.50 -3.26
C SER A 101 -2.13 -15.94 -1.88
N GLU A 102 -1.57 -15.33 -0.82
CA GLU A 102 -1.91 -15.69 0.57
C GLU A 102 -3.31 -15.23 0.99
N ASP A 103 -3.78 -14.09 0.47
CA ASP A 103 -5.09 -13.50 0.78
C ASP A 103 -5.93 -13.32 -0.50
N PRO A 104 -6.52 -14.39 -1.04
CA PRO A 104 -7.29 -14.34 -2.28
C PRO A 104 -8.67 -13.67 -2.11
N GLU A 105 -9.18 -13.57 -0.88
CA GLU A 105 -10.58 -13.21 -0.58
C GLU A 105 -10.69 -11.89 0.20
N LEU A 106 -10.56 -10.77 -0.51
CA LEU A 106 -10.97 -9.47 0.04
C LEU A 106 -12.49 -9.29 0.01
N TYR A 107 -13.03 -8.43 0.87
CA TYR A 107 -14.47 -8.17 1.02
C TYR A 107 -15.22 -7.96 -0.32
N ASN A 108 -14.59 -7.28 -1.28
CA ASN A 108 -15.12 -7.08 -2.63
C ASN A 108 -14.21 -7.63 -3.74
N GLY A 109 -13.22 -8.46 -3.41
CA GLY A 109 -12.25 -9.02 -4.33
C GLY A 109 -11.30 -8.00 -4.97
N TYR A 110 -10.43 -8.50 -5.86
CA TYR A 110 -9.45 -7.70 -6.59
C TYR A 110 -9.97 -7.31 -7.98
N HIS A 111 -9.76 -6.05 -8.36
CA HIS A 111 -10.21 -5.50 -9.64
C HIS A 111 -9.14 -4.63 -10.27
N VAL A 112 -8.85 -4.88 -11.54
CA VAL A 112 -7.99 -4.00 -12.34
C VAL A 112 -8.87 -3.02 -13.12
N LYS A 113 -8.54 -1.72 -13.04
CA LYS A 113 -9.12 -0.67 -13.88
C LYS A 113 -8.03 0.10 -14.61
N ILE A 114 -8.37 0.61 -15.79
CA ILE A 114 -7.43 1.33 -16.63
C ILE A 114 -7.68 2.83 -16.53
N LEU A 115 -6.62 3.61 -16.34
CA LEU A 115 -6.64 5.06 -16.29
C LEU A 115 -6.19 5.65 -17.64
N ASP A 116 -6.94 6.61 -18.15
CA ASP A 116 -6.68 7.33 -19.39
C ASP A 116 -5.57 8.39 -19.19
N SER A 117 -4.34 7.91 -19.03
CA SER A 117 -3.15 8.74 -18.90
C SER A 117 -1.96 8.11 -19.61
N SER A 118 -1.14 8.95 -20.26
CA SER A 118 0.13 8.55 -20.86
C SER A 118 1.28 8.49 -19.84
N GLU A 119 1.05 8.90 -18.60
CA GLU A 119 1.99 8.69 -17.52
C GLU A 119 2.24 7.19 -17.33
N VAL A 120 3.47 6.81 -17.02
CA VAL A 120 3.82 5.43 -16.66
C VAL A 120 3.56 5.33 -15.16
N ASN A 121 2.42 4.78 -14.73
CA ASN A 121 2.07 4.68 -13.32
C ASN A 121 1.05 3.55 -13.00
N ALA A 122 1.07 3.05 -11.78
CA ALA A 122 0.07 2.15 -11.21
C ALA A 122 -0.22 2.56 -9.76
N PHE A 123 -1.41 2.19 -9.29
CA PHE A 123 -1.80 2.38 -7.90
C PHE A 123 -2.55 1.15 -7.39
N SER A 124 -2.32 0.80 -6.14
CA SER A 124 -3.09 -0.18 -5.40
C SER A 124 -3.80 0.47 -4.22
N THR A 125 -4.99 -0.01 -3.91
CA THR A 125 -5.75 0.42 -2.74
C THR A 125 -6.16 -0.78 -1.91
N SER A 126 -6.30 -0.57 -0.59
CA SER A 126 -6.68 -1.62 0.35
C SER A 126 -8.08 -2.23 0.10
N ALA A 127 -8.87 -1.62 -0.78
CA ALA A 127 -10.16 -2.15 -1.23
C ALA A 127 -10.05 -3.17 -2.37
N GLY A 128 -8.84 -3.58 -2.76
CA GLY A 128 -8.61 -4.51 -3.86
C GLY A 128 -8.57 -3.87 -5.26
N HIS A 129 -8.68 -2.54 -5.36
CA HIS A 129 -8.55 -1.86 -6.65
C HIS A 129 -7.09 -1.67 -7.03
N ILE A 130 -6.75 -2.14 -8.24
CA ILE A 130 -5.48 -1.93 -8.91
C ILE A 130 -5.75 -1.05 -10.14
N LEU A 131 -5.20 0.16 -10.15
CA LEU A 131 -5.43 1.17 -11.19
C LEU A 131 -4.17 1.31 -12.03
N ILE A 132 -4.24 1.01 -13.32
CA ILE A 132 -3.09 0.99 -14.23
C ILE A 132 -3.28 2.04 -15.32
N THR A 133 -2.30 2.91 -15.55
CA THR A 133 -2.38 3.88 -16.64
C THR A 133 -2.12 3.24 -18.02
N ARG A 134 -2.70 3.82 -19.09
CA ARG A 134 -2.35 3.41 -20.47
C ARG A 134 -0.84 3.50 -20.73
N GLY A 135 -0.19 4.55 -20.25
CA GLY A 135 1.25 4.73 -20.40
C GLY A 135 2.09 3.62 -19.77
N LEU A 136 1.63 3.01 -18.67
CA LEU A 136 2.28 1.85 -18.08
C LEU A 136 2.12 0.61 -18.95
N ILE A 137 0.91 0.36 -19.47
CA ILE A 137 0.64 -0.76 -20.38
C ILE A 137 1.52 -0.64 -21.63
N ASP A 138 1.60 0.57 -22.22
CA ASP A 138 2.47 0.88 -23.37
C ASP A 138 3.97 0.77 -23.06
N CYS A 139 4.35 0.71 -21.79
CA CYS A 139 5.73 0.51 -21.34
C CYS A 139 6.11 -0.97 -21.21
N THR A 140 5.13 -1.87 -21.21
CA THR A 140 5.36 -3.31 -21.13
C THR A 140 5.60 -3.93 -22.51
N SER A 141 6.38 -5.00 -22.55
CA SER A 141 6.73 -5.75 -23.76
C SER A 141 6.15 -7.17 -23.78
N SER A 142 5.54 -7.62 -22.68
CA SER A 142 4.97 -8.96 -22.55
C SER A 142 3.88 -9.06 -21.49
N GLU A 143 3.10 -10.15 -21.53
CA GLU A 143 2.16 -10.48 -20.44
C GLU A 143 2.88 -10.70 -19.11
N ASP A 144 4.08 -11.29 -19.11
CA ASP A 144 4.86 -11.52 -17.90
C ASP A 144 5.24 -10.18 -17.21
N GLU A 145 5.53 -9.13 -17.98
CA GLU A 145 5.80 -7.79 -17.43
C GLU A 145 4.54 -7.14 -16.87
N LEU A 146 3.37 -7.29 -17.52
CA LEU A 146 2.10 -6.84 -16.95
C LEU A 146 1.76 -7.60 -15.66
N ALA A 147 2.01 -8.92 -15.64
CA ALA A 147 1.82 -9.74 -14.46
C ALA A 147 2.76 -9.29 -13.32
N ALA A 148 4.00 -8.91 -13.62
CA ALA A 148 4.93 -8.38 -12.63
C ALA A 148 4.43 -7.09 -11.98
N VAL A 149 3.88 -6.16 -12.78
CA VAL A 149 3.24 -4.95 -12.24
C VAL A 149 2.07 -5.31 -11.35
N ILE A 150 1.14 -6.14 -11.82
CA ILE A 150 -0.06 -6.50 -11.05
C ILE A 150 0.32 -7.24 -9.76
N ALA A 151 1.30 -8.15 -9.81
CA ALA A 151 1.78 -8.89 -8.66
C ALA A 151 2.43 -7.95 -7.61
N HIS A 152 3.19 -6.94 -8.07
CA HIS A 152 3.74 -5.89 -7.21
C HIS A 152 2.65 -5.10 -6.50
N GLU A 153 1.61 -4.70 -7.23
CA GLU A 153 0.45 -4.00 -6.66
C GLU A 153 -0.35 -4.87 -5.68
N ILE A 154 -0.51 -6.17 -5.96
CA ILE A 154 -1.09 -7.14 -5.00
C ILE A 154 -0.23 -7.21 -3.73
N GLY A 155 1.10 -7.18 -3.87
CA GLY A 155 2.04 -7.15 -2.75
C GLY A 155 1.83 -5.97 -1.82
N HIS A 156 1.63 -4.76 -2.36
CA HIS A 156 1.30 -3.58 -1.53
C HIS A 156 0.01 -3.76 -0.73
N ILE A 157 -1.00 -4.42 -1.31
CA ILE A 157 -2.29 -4.69 -0.67
C ILE A 157 -2.12 -5.74 0.44
N GLN A 158 -1.53 -6.90 0.13
CA GLN A 158 -1.43 -8.01 1.09
C GLN A 158 -0.43 -7.74 2.21
N LEU A 159 0.65 -7.00 1.92
CA LEU A 159 1.59 -6.54 2.96
C LEU A 159 1.05 -5.32 3.74
N LYS A 160 -0.17 -4.86 3.43
CA LYS A 160 -0.90 -3.77 4.10
C LYS A 160 -0.06 -2.49 4.17
N HIS A 161 0.69 -2.16 3.11
CA HIS A 161 1.61 -1.02 3.12
C HIS A 161 0.86 0.30 3.33
N SER A 162 -0.31 0.49 2.72
CA SER A 162 -1.18 1.66 2.92
C SER A 162 -1.64 1.80 4.37
N LEU A 163 -2.12 0.72 4.98
CA LEU A 163 -2.59 0.74 6.36
C LEU A 163 -1.46 0.98 7.36
N LYS A 164 -0.27 0.42 7.11
CA LYS A 164 0.92 0.68 7.94
C LYS A 164 1.31 2.17 7.91
N SER A 165 1.24 2.83 6.74
CA SER A 165 1.47 4.27 6.61
C SER A 165 0.39 5.08 7.33
N ILE A 166 -0.89 4.72 7.20
CA ILE A 166 -1.99 5.37 7.92
C ILE A 166 -1.80 5.24 9.43
N LYS A 167 -1.48 4.04 9.92
CA LYS A 167 -1.23 3.79 11.35
C LYS A 167 -0.07 4.64 11.86
N THR A 168 1.03 4.70 11.13
CA THR A 168 2.20 5.52 11.48
C THR A 168 1.85 7.02 11.58
N SER A 169 1.03 7.51 10.66
CA SER A 169 0.55 8.90 10.69
C SER A 169 -0.37 9.18 11.89
N ARG A 170 -1.31 8.27 12.19
CA ARG A 170 -2.17 8.37 13.39
C ARG A 170 -1.34 8.52 14.66
N TYR A 171 -0.31 7.70 14.83
CA TYR A 171 0.62 7.80 15.97
C TYR A 171 1.40 9.12 15.99
N THR A 172 1.91 9.54 14.83
CA THR A 172 2.64 10.81 14.71
C THR A 172 1.76 12.00 15.11
N GLN A 173 0.50 11.99 14.70
CA GLN A 173 -0.47 13.03 15.06
C GLN A 173 -0.80 12.99 16.56
N ALA A 174 -1.03 11.81 17.14
CA ALA A 174 -1.30 11.67 18.57
C ALA A 174 -0.14 12.19 19.45
N ILE A 175 1.11 12.00 19.01
CA ILE A 175 2.30 12.56 19.67
C ILE A 175 2.29 14.09 19.57
N LYS A 176 1.99 14.67 18.40
CA LYS A 176 1.91 16.13 18.20
C LYS A 176 0.83 16.77 19.09
N ASP A 177 -0.33 16.13 19.22
CA ASP A 177 -1.42 16.59 20.08
C ASP A 177 -1.01 16.65 21.56
N THR A 178 -0.12 15.74 21.99
CA THR A 178 0.36 15.62 23.37
C THR A 178 1.31 16.77 23.76
N VAL A 179 2.14 17.25 22.82
CA VAL A 179 3.13 18.31 23.09
C VAL A 179 2.56 19.73 22.99
N GLY A 180 1.22 19.88 22.95
CA GLY A 180 0.56 21.19 22.90
C GLY A 180 0.59 21.87 21.53
N ALA A 181 1.18 21.24 20.52
CA ALA A 181 1.07 21.61 19.11
C ALA A 181 -0.27 21.11 18.53
N ALA A 182 -1.36 21.31 19.28
CA ALA A 182 -2.70 20.86 18.93
C ALA A 182 -3.19 21.59 17.68
N LEU A 183 -2.77 21.11 16.52
CA LEU A 183 -3.52 21.27 15.30
C LEU A 183 -4.86 20.58 15.56
N ALA A 184 -5.96 21.31 15.38
CA ALA A 184 -7.32 20.75 15.43
C ALA A 184 -7.56 19.86 14.19
N THR A 185 -6.69 18.88 13.98
CA THR A 185 -6.77 17.91 12.89
C THR A 185 -7.58 16.73 13.39
N ASN A 186 -8.83 16.65 12.93
CA ASN A 186 -9.64 15.43 13.07
C ASN A 186 -8.85 14.25 12.48
N LEU A 187 -8.91 13.07 13.11
CA LEU A 187 -8.25 11.85 12.61
C LEU A 187 -8.62 11.53 11.15
N ASP A 188 -9.81 11.94 10.69
CA ASP A 188 -10.25 11.83 9.30
C ASP A 188 -9.40 12.67 8.34
N ASN A 189 -8.94 13.85 8.76
CA ASN A 189 -8.01 14.68 7.96
C ASN A 189 -6.64 14.03 7.85
N ALA A 190 -6.19 13.32 8.89
CA ALA A 190 -4.91 12.60 8.87
C ALA A 190 -4.93 11.42 7.88
N VAL A 191 -6.08 10.73 7.73
CA VAL A 191 -6.24 9.71 6.69
C VAL A 191 -6.17 10.35 5.31
N GLY A 192 -6.88 11.47 5.08
CA GLY A 192 -6.84 12.19 3.81
C GLY A 192 -5.45 12.69 3.41
N GLU A 193 -4.67 13.22 4.36
CA GLU A 193 -3.29 13.66 4.14
C GLU A 193 -2.38 12.50 3.77
N VAL A 194 -2.47 11.36 4.48
CA VAL A 194 -1.68 10.17 4.15
C VAL A 194 -2.04 9.65 2.77
N VAL A 195 -3.32 9.55 2.45
CA VAL A 195 -3.78 9.10 1.14
C VAL A 195 -3.21 10.00 0.04
N SER A 196 -3.25 11.32 0.23
CA SER A 196 -2.64 12.27 -0.69
C SER A 196 -1.12 12.09 -0.78
N ASP A 197 -0.44 11.90 0.35
CA ASP A 197 1.00 11.66 0.42
C ASP A 197 1.39 10.38 -0.33
N MET A 198 0.64 9.29 -0.16
CA MET A 198 0.90 8.02 -0.85
C MET A 198 0.66 8.13 -2.35
N VAL A 199 -0.38 8.85 -2.78
CA VAL A 199 -0.63 9.10 -4.21
C VAL A 199 0.46 9.99 -4.81
N ASN A 200 0.99 10.95 -4.04
CA ASN A 200 1.92 11.96 -4.56
C ASN A 200 3.40 11.62 -4.42
N ASN A 201 3.78 10.92 -3.35
CA ASN A 201 5.14 10.64 -2.89
C ASN A 201 5.40 9.13 -2.76
N GLY A 202 4.35 8.31 -2.75
CA GLY A 202 4.44 6.86 -2.86
C GLY A 202 4.91 6.12 -1.62
N TYR A 203 5.52 4.95 -1.82
CA TYR A 203 5.95 4.06 -0.74
C TYR A 203 7.43 4.20 -0.41
N SER A 204 7.79 3.83 0.82
CA SER A 204 9.19 3.83 1.25
C SER A 204 10.00 2.76 0.51
N GLN A 205 11.32 2.95 0.43
CA GLN A 205 12.21 2.02 -0.26
C GLN A 205 12.13 0.57 0.27
N GLN A 206 11.89 0.39 1.57
CA GLN A 206 11.75 -0.95 2.13
C GLN A 206 10.45 -1.61 1.69
N GLN A 207 9.33 -0.88 1.71
CA GLN A 207 8.02 -1.39 1.24
C GLN A 207 8.08 -1.84 -0.23
N GLU A 208 8.88 -1.15 -1.03
CA GLU A 208 9.09 -1.45 -2.43
C GLU A 208 9.89 -2.72 -2.65
N PHE A 209 10.91 -2.92 -1.83
CA PHE A 209 11.67 -4.18 -1.81
C PHE A 209 10.80 -5.34 -1.35
N ASP A 210 9.97 -5.14 -0.33
CA ASP A 210 9.06 -6.16 0.17
C ASP A 210 8.01 -6.52 -0.90
N ALA A 211 7.46 -5.53 -1.60
CA ALA A 211 6.52 -5.74 -2.70
C ALA A 211 7.16 -6.42 -3.92
N ASP A 212 8.42 -6.09 -4.26
CA ASP A 212 9.18 -6.77 -5.30
C ASP A 212 9.43 -8.24 -4.96
N SER A 213 9.87 -8.53 -3.74
CA SER A 213 10.11 -9.90 -3.29
C SER A 213 8.82 -10.72 -3.25
N PHE A 214 7.71 -10.11 -2.80
CA PHE A 214 6.38 -10.72 -2.86
C PHE A 214 5.97 -11.02 -4.30
N ALA A 215 6.13 -10.05 -5.21
CA ALA A 215 5.76 -10.21 -6.62
C ALA A 215 6.55 -11.34 -7.29
N ILE A 216 7.86 -11.43 -7.03
CA ILE A 216 8.73 -12.49 -7.57
C ILE A 216 8.21 -13.88 -7.17
N GLN A 217 7.88 -14.05 -5.88
CA GLN A 217 7.34 -15.31 -5.37
C GLN A 217 5.98 -15.62 -5.98
N LEU A 218 5.06 -14.65 -5.97
CA LEU A 218 3.71 -14.83 -6.50
C LEU A 218 3.71 -15.16 -7.99
N MET A 219 4.58 -14.52 -8.78
CA MET A 219 4.75 -14.83 -10.19
C MET A 219 5.25 -16.26 -10.40
N ALA A 220 6.23 -16.71 -9.61
CA ALA A 220 6.76 -18.06 -9.68
C ALA A 220 5.66 -19.10 -9.38
N ASP A 221 4.88 -18.86 -8.33
CA ASP A 221 3.79 -19.75 -7.92
C ASP A 221 2.64 -19.77 -8.93
N SER A 222 2.48 -18.69 -9.70
CA SER A 222 1.44 -18.54 -10.72
C SER A 222 1.88 -18.98 -12.13
N GLY A 223 3.10 -19.47 -12.31
CA GLY A 223 3.65 -19.89 -13.62
C GLY A 223 4.05 -18.76 -14.56
N TYR A 224 4.15 -17.53 -14.06
CA TYR A 224 4.72 -16.38 -14.78
C TYR A 224 6.24 -16.36 -14.63
N ASP A 225 6.93 -15.69 -15.57
CA ASP A 225 8.39 -15.52 -15.51
C ASP A 225 8.79 -14.44 -14.49
N PRO A 226 9.36 -14.76 -13.31
CA PRO A 226 9.67 -13.75 -12.29
C PRO A 226 10.77 -12.78 -12.73
N GLN A 227 11.57 -13.14 -13.74
CA GLN A 227 12.58 -12.24 -14.32
C GLN A 227 11.93 -11.02 -15.00
N ALA A 228 10.65 -11.08 -15.36
CA ALA A 228 9.97 -9.98 -16.02
C ALA A 228 9.86 -8.72 -15.15
N ILE A 229 9.98 -8.83 -13.81
CA ILE A 229 10.09 -7.65 -12.95
C ILE A 229 11.33 -6.81 -13.28
N ILE A 230 12.45 -7.46 -13.65
CA ILE A 230 13.67 -6.77 -14.06
C ILE A 230 13.46 -6.07 -15.40
N GLY A 231 12.82 -6.75 -16.35
CA GLY A 231 12.47 -6.18 -17.65
C GLY A 231 11.60 -4.93 -17.51
N MET A 232 10.58 -5.00 -16.65
CA MET A 232 9.72 -3.86 -16.36
C MET A 232 10.50 -2.68 -15.75
N LEU A 233 11.32 -2.94 -14.73
CA LEU A 233 12.15 -1.90 -14.10
C LEU A 233 13.15 -1.26 -15.08
N GLN A 234 13.69 -2.04 -16.03
CA GLN A 234 14.54 -1.54 -17.11
C GLN A 234 13.77 -0.69 -18.12
N ASN A 235 12.58 -1.14 -18.55
CA ASN A 235 11.70 -0.40 -19.47
C ASN A 235 11.33 0.96 -18.86
N MET A 236 10.99 0.99 -17.58
CA MET A 236 10.74 2.21 -16.83
C MET A 236 11.96 3.13 -16.82
N LYS A 237 13.16 2.60 -16.52
CA LYS A 237 14.40 3.38 -16.49
C LYS A 237 14.64 4.09 -17.83
N SER A 238 14.50 3.35 -18.92
CA SER A 238 14.65 3.89 -20.28
C SER A 238 13.63 4.98 -20.59
N ARG A 239 12.37 4.81 -20.15
CA ARG A 239 11.30 5.78 -20.42
C ARG A 239 11.42 7.04 -19.57
N SER A 240 11.90 6.95 -18.32
CA SER A 240 12.15 8.11 -17.45
C SER A 240 13.31 8.96 -17.91
N SER A 241 14.30 8.42 -18.64
CA SER A 241 15.35 9.22 -19.28
C SER A 241 14.84 10.05 -20.46
N SER A 242 13.67 9.70 -21.02
CA SER A 242 13.08 10.35 -22.20
C SER A 242 11.97 11.36 -21.88
N ASN A 243 11.40 11.32 -20.67
CA ASN A 243 10.25 12.14 -20.31
C ASN A 243 10.41 12.74 -18.90
N THR A 244 10.14 14.05 -18.81
CA THR A 244 10.28 14.98 -17.66
C THR A 244 9.87 14.48 -16.26
N GLY A 245 10.53 13.49 -15.65
CA GLY A 245 10.47 13.20 -14.20
C GLY A 245 9.08 13.03 -13.56
N LYS A 246 8.02 12.80 -14.34
CA LYS A 246 6.62 12.65 -13.90
C LYS A 246 6.18 11.20 -14.13
N GLY A 247 5.65 10.54 -13.09
CA GLY A 247 5.17 9.16 -13.13
C GLY A 247 5.66 8.30 -11.95
N LEU A 248 5.73 6.97 -12.15
CA LEU A 248 6.06 5.92 -11.16
C LEU A 248 7.37 6.18 -10.38
N PHE A 249 8.33 6.93 -10.90
CA PHE A 249 9.57 7.30 -10.18
C PHE A 249 9.40 8.36 -9.09
N LYS A 250 8.27 9.07 -9.11
CA LYS A 250 7.89 9.99 -8.04
C LYS A 250 7.33 9.22 -6.85
N THR A 251 6.68 8.08 -7.10
CA THR A 251 6.03 7.24 -6.10
C THR A 251 6.83 5.98 -5.73
N HIS A 252 7.86 5.62 -6.50
CA HIS A 252 8.70 4.45 -6.26
C HIS A 252 10.20 4.82 -6.36
N PRO A 253 11.08 4.26 -5.51
CA PRO A 253 12.52 4.47 -5.53
C PRO A 253 13.17 4.09 -6.86
N SER A 254 14.42 4.54 -7.06
CA SER A 254 15.20 4.24 -8.26
C SER A 254 15.21 2.74 -8.62
N PRO A 255 14.89 2.38 -9.88
CA PRO A 255 14.94 1.01 -10.40
C PRO A 255 16.28 0.31 -10.17
N ASP A 256 17.40 1.03 -10.15
CA ASP A 256 18.72 0.39 -9.98
C ASP A 256 18.85 -0.32 -8.62
N LYS A 257 18.29 0.29 -7.57
CA LYS A 257 18.28 -0.30 -6.22
C LYS A 257 17.32 -1.49 -6.18
N ARG A 258 16.14 -1.36 -6.79
CA ARG A 258 15.12 -2.42 -6.86
C ARG A 258 15.63 -3.63 -7.66
N ILE A 259 16.23 -3.42 -8.82
CA ILE A 259 16.90 -4.46 -9.64
C ILE A 259 17.97 -5.18 -8.82
N THR A 260 18.83 -4.42 -8.12
CA THR A 260 19.88 -5.01 -7.27
C THR A 260 19.29 -5.88 -6.15
N ASN A 261 18.17 -5.45 -5.56
CA ASN A 261 17.50 -6.23 -4.52
C ASN A 261 16.80 -7.47 -5.09
N ALA A 262 15.99 -7.31 -6.13
CA ALA A 262 15.26 -8.36 -6.83
C ALA A 262 16.18 -9.52 -7.26
N ASN A 263 17.36 -9.19 -7.82
CA ASN A 263 18.36 -10.18 -8.22
C ASN A 263 18.85 -11.10 -7.09
N LYS A 264 18.69 -10.72 -5.82
CA LYS A 264 19.06 -11.58 -4.67
C LYS A 264 18.02 -12.67 -4.39
N THR A 265 16.78 -12.45 -4.83
CA THR A 265 15.60 -13.27 -4.49
C THR A 265 15.03 -14.01 -5.69
N LEU A 266 15.47 -13.69 -6.91
CA LEU A 266 14.99 -14.34 -8.13
C LEU A 266 15.29 -15.85 -8.09
N PRO A 267 14.27 -16.71 -8.21
CA PRO A 267 14.48 -18.14 -8.26
C PRO A 267 15.16 -18.52 -9.58
N MET A 268 15.96 -19.59 -9.54
CA MET A 268 16.49 -20.21 -10.75
C MET A 268 15.38 -21.07 -11.35
N LEU A 269 14.60 -20.52 -12.28
CA LEU A 269 13.50 -21.22 -12.94
C LEU A 269 13.86 -21.63 -14.37
N LEU A 270 13.34 -22.79 -14.77
CA LEU A 270 13.32 -23.22 -16.17
C LEU A 270 12.12 -22.56 -16.85
N VAL A 271 12.35 -21.96 -18.02
CA VAL A 271 11.31 -21.29 -18.80
C VAL A 271 10.23 -22.30 -19.20
N ASP A 272 9.00 -22.03 -18.80
CA ASP A 272 7.80 -22.83 -19.07
C ASP A 272 7.38 -22.79 -20.56
N ASP A 273 6.82 -23.90 -21.06
CA ASP A 273 6.34 -24.09 -22.43
C ASP A 273 5.17 -23.15 -22.80
N THR A 274 4.51 -22.55 -21.80
CA THR A 274 3.34 -21.70 -22.02
C THR A 274 3.67 -20.27 -22.47
N LYS A 275 4.95 -19.87 -22.49
CA LYS A 275 5.41 -18.51 -22.87
C LYS A 275 4.88 -18.06 -24.23
N SER A 276 4.82 -18.98 -25.20
CA SER A 276 4.30 -18.70 -26.55
C SER A 276 2.83 -18.29 -26.55
N TYR A 277 1.99 -18.93 -25.71
CA TYR A 277 0.58 -18.59 -25.56
C TYR A 277 0.40 -17.22 -24.90
N ARG A 278 1.21 -16.91 -23.87
CA ARG A 278 1.20 -15.59 -23.20
C ARG A 278 1.55 -14.45 -24.16
N ILE A 279 2.58 -14.64 -24.99
CA ILE A 279 2.95 -13.66 -26.04
C ILE A 279 1.79 -13.43 -27.02
N LYS A 280 1.09 -14.50 -27.44
CA LYS A 280 -0.06 -14.37 -28.35
C LYS A 280 -1.23 -13.64 -27.69
N ARG A 281 -1.56 -13.96 -26.43
CA ARG A 281 -2.60 -13.28 -25.65
C ARG A 281 -2.29 -11.79 -25.49
N TYR A 282 -1.06 -11.46 -25.08
CA TYR A 282 -0.58 -10.09 -24.95
C TYR A 282 -0.79 -9.29 -26.22
N ASN A 283 -0.20 -9.74 -27.34
CA ASN A 283 -0.30 -9.04 -28.63
C ASN A 283 -1.74 -8.87 -29.12
N THR A 284 -2.64 -9.77 -28.73
CA THR A 284 -4.05 -9.74 -29.14
C THR A 284 -4.88 -8.77 -28.28
N ALA A 285 -4.45 -8.50 -27.04
CA ALA A 285 -5.15 -7.65 -26.10
C ALA A 285 -4.65 -6.20 -26.11
N THR A 286 -3.36 -5.98 -26.37
CA THR A 286 -2.72 -4.66 -26.29
C THR A 286 -2.51 -3.95 -27.63
N LYS A 287 -2.80 -4.61 -28.75
CA LYS A 287 -2.79 -4.02 -30.11
C LYS A 287 -4.20 -3.97 -30.69
#